data_AF-A0A7X8WN16-F1
#
_entry.id   AF-A0A7X8WN16-F1
#
_cell.length_a   1.000
_cell.length_b   1.000
_cell.length_c   1.000
_cell.angle_alpha   90.00
_cell.angle_beta   90.00
_cell.angle_gamma   90.00
#
_symmetry.space_group_name_H-M   'P 1'
#
loop_
_entity.id
_entity.type
_entity.pdbx_description
1 polymer ?
#
loop_
_entity_poly.entity_id
_entity_poly.type
_entity_poly.pdbx_seq_one_letter_code
_entity_poly.pdbx_strand_id
1 'polypeptide(L)'
;MIRFLSSILALFSVTTFYAQQNNIPKLVVGITIDQLRGDYLEHFKKNFGEKGFKRLLNEGVVYNQMVYNFPSTDKASAIATIYTGTVPFYHGIVNDRKVSGDDFSEVSSFSDSKYMGNFTSEKLSPLPLKVSTITDELKIASNGKSDVFAFSP
;
A
#
# COMPACT_ATOMS: atom_id res chain seq x y z
N MET A 1 39.01 33.73 30.90
CA MET A 1 37.53 33.55 30.96
C MET A 1 36.89 33.39 29.59
N ILE A 2 37.15 34.28 28.61
CA ILE A 2 36.55 34.26 27.26
C ILE A 2 36.83 32.95 26.48
N ARG A 3 38.03 32.36 26.62
CA ARG A 3 38.41 31.09 25.95
C ARG A 3 37.64 29.86 26.45
N PHE A 4 37.20 29.84 27.70
CA PHE A 4 36.39 28.74 28.23
C PHE A 4 34.94 28.84 27.76
N LEU A 5 34.44 30.08 27.60
CA LEU A 5 33.09 30.34 27.13
C LEU A 5 32.93 29.99 25.63
N SER A 6 33.96 30.27 24.81
CA SER A 6 33.96 29.89 23.39
C SER A 6 33.98 28.37 23.18
N SER A 7 34.69 27.63 24.03
CA SER A 7 34.75 26.16 23.96
C SER A 7 33.42 25.51 24.34
N ILE A 8 32.73 26.03 25.35
CA ILE A 8 31.39 25.58 25.75
C ILE A 8 30.36 25.87 24.65
N LEU A 9 30.44 27.04 24.02
CA LEU A 9 29.54 27.41 22.91
C LEU A 9 29.78 26.54 21.68
N ALA A 10 31.04 26.20 21.37
CA ALA A 10 31.38 25.25 20.32
C ALA A 10 30.89 23.82 20.63
N LEU A 11 30.98 23.36 21.89
CA LEU A 11 30.44 22.06 22.32
C LEU A 11 28.90 21.99 22.20
N PHE A 12 28.18 23.08 22.50
CA PHE A 12 26.73 23.18 22.30
C PHE A 12 26.31 23.21 20.82
N SER A 13 27.20 23.64 19.93
CA SER A 13 26.93 23.69 18.48
C SER A 13 27.01 22.32 17.81
N VAL A 14 27.74 21.38 18.41
CA VAL A 14 27.95 20.02 17.87
C VAL A 14 26.81 19.06 18.28
N THR A 15 26.14 19.32 19.41
CA THR A 15 25.05 18.45 19.90
C THR A 15 23.74 18.62 19.13
N THR A 16 23.53 19.73 18.42
CA THR A 16 22.35 19.97 17.59
C THR A 16 22.35 19.18 16.26
N PHE A 17 23.45 18.54 15.87
CA PHE A 17 23.52 17.74 14.65
C PHE A 17 23.06 16.28 14.80
N TYR A 18 22.87 15.77 16.03
CA TYR A 18 22.60 14.34 16.28
C TYR A 18 21.16 13.97 16.64
N ALA A 19 20.18 14.85 16.43
CA ALA A 19 18.79 14.56 16.76
C ALA A 19 17.80 14.90 15.64
N GLN A 20 18.11 14.52 14.40
CA GLN A 20 17.02 14.26 13.45
C GLN A 20 16.40 12.93 13.86
N GLN A 21 15.39 13.01 14.73
CA GLN A 21 14.52 11.88 15.04
C GLN A 21 13.92 11.43 13.71
N ASN A 22 14.45 10.35 13.14
CA ASN A 22 13.82 9.65 12.04
C ASN A 22 12.49 9.13 12.58
N ASN A 23 11.43 9.93 12.39
CA ASN A 23 10.06 9.59 12.73
C ASN A 23 9.54 8.54 11.73
N ILE A 24 10.24 7.41 11.65
CA ILE A 24 9.85 6.28 10.83
C ILE A 24 8.66 5.63 11.55
N PRO A 25 7.50 5.52 10.87
CA PRO A 25 6.35 4.87 11.48
C PRO A 25 6.68 3.40 11.77
N LYS A 26 6.34 2.94 12.97
CA LYS A 26 6.53 1.53 13.37
C LYS A 26 5.52 0.58 12.72
N LEU A 27 4.41 1.11 12.22
CA LEU A 27 3.33 0.38 11.58
C LEU A 27 2.72 1.24 10.47
N VAL A 28 2.51 0.64 9.31
CA VAL A 28 1.77 1.22 8.19
C VAL A 28 0.56 0.33 7.93
N VAL A 29 -0.63 0.92 7.84
CA VAL A 29 -1.88 0.20 7.57
C VAL A 29 -2.45 0.71 6.25
N GLY A 30 -2.47 -0.15 5.24
CA GLY A 30 -3.15 0.08 3.97
C GLY A 30 -4.59 -0.42 4.04
N ILE A 31 -5.56 0.46 3.78
CA ILE A 31 -6.99 0.10 3.74
C ILE A 31 -7.51 0.45 2.35
N THR A 32 -7.92 -0.58 1.61
CA THR A 32 -8.58 -0.44 0.31
C THR A 32 -10.03 -0.91 0.44
N ILE A 33 -10.97 -0.05 0.06
CA ILE A 33 -12.41 -0.35 0.14
C ILE A 33 -12.94 -0.49 -1.28
N ASP A 34 -13.45 -1.68 -1.60
CA ASP A 34 -13.96 -1.96 -2.93
C ASP A 34 -15.17 -1.08 -3.25
N GLN A 35 -15.22 -0.58 -4.48
CA GLN A 35 -16.25 0.31 -5.02
C GLN A 35 -16.60 1.57 -4.18
N LEU A 36 -15.69 2.02 -3.30
CA LEU A 36 -15.90 3.27 -2.57
C LEU A 36 -15.60 4.49 -3.43
N ARG A 37 -16.65 5.12 -3.96
CA ARG A 37 -16.53 6.39 -4.67
C ARG A 37 -16.27 7.54 -3.69
N GLY A 38 -15.45 8.50 -4.11
CA GLY A 38 -15.10 9.65 -3.27
C GLY A 38 -16.28 10.56 -2.91
N ASP A 39 -17.29 10.66 -3.78
CA ASP A 39 -18.49 11.47 -3.51
C ASP A 39 -19.34 10.91 -2.35
N TYR A 40 -19.30 9.60 -2.10
CA TYR A 40 -19.99 8.99 -0.96
C TYR A 40 -19.45 9.48 0.37
N LEU A 41 -18.15 9.79 0.46
CA LEU A 41 -17.55 10.29 1.70
C LEU A 41 -18.13 11.65 2.11
N GLU A 42 -18.45 12.52 1.14
CA GLU A 42 -19.10 13.80 1.41
C GLU A 42 -20.59 13.65 1.69
N HIS A 43 -21.30 12.83 0.91
CA HIS A 43 -22.75 12.63 1.08
C HIS A 43 -23.11 12.03 2.44
N PHE A 44 -22.34 11.05 2.91
CA PHE A 44 -22.60 10.36 4.17
C PHE A 44 -21.82 10.91 5.36
N LYS A 45 -21.13 12.05 5.19
CA LYS A 45 -20.28 12.67 6.22
C LYS A 45 -21.01 12.87 7.55
N LYS A 46 -22.29 13.24 7.51
CA LYS A 46 -23.13 13.45 8.71
C LYS A 46 -23.39 12.17 9.50
N ASN A 47 -23.35 11.01 8.82
CA ASN A 47 -23.67 9.71 9.41
C ASN A 47 -22.42 9.03 10.01
N PHE A 48 -21.22 9.53 9.72
CA PHE A 48 -19.98 8.97 10.25
C PHE A 48 -19.73 9.39 11.70
N GLY A 49 -19.20 8.46 12.49
CA GLY A 49 -18.66 8.74 13.82
C GLY A 49 -17.32 9.49 13.77
N GLU A 50 -16.95 10.15 14.86
CA GLU A 50 -15.77 11.03 14.93
C GLU A 50 -14.42 10.31 14.75
N LYS A 51 -14.34 9.01 15.07
CA LYS A 51 -13.07 8.26 15.10
C LYS A 51 -12.72 7.50 13.80
N GLY A 52 -13.54 7.61 12.75
CA GLY A 52 -13.39 6.88 11.48
C GLY A 52 -13.06 7.80 10.31
N PHE A 53 -13.85 7.73 9.23
CA PHE A 53 -13.69 8.58 8.05
C PHE A 53 -13.61 10.08 8.38
N LYS A 54 -14.40 10.58 9.35
CA LYS A 54 -14.31 11.99 9.78
C LYS A 54 -12.91 12.38 10.24
N ARG A 55 -12.27 11.55 11.06
CA ARG A 55 -10.90 11.78 11.51
C ARG A 55 -9.93 11.82 10.34
N LEU A 56 -10.01 10.84 9.43
CA LEU A 56 -9.14 10.78 8.25
C LEU A 56 -9.31 12.00 7.35
N LEU A 57 -10.54 12.48 7.16
CA LEU A 57 -10.85 13.63 6.32
C LEU A 57 -10.45 14.97 6.96
N ASN A 58 -10.51 15.09 8.29
CA ASN A 58 -10.24 16.34 9.01
C ASN A 58 -8.77 16.50 9.44
N GLU A 59 -8.11 15.41 9.84
CA GLU A 59 -6.74 15.42 10.37
C GLU A 59 -5.70 14.93 9.35
N GLY A 60 -6.15 14.27 8.28
CA GLY A 60 -5.28 13.66 7.26
C GLY A 60 -5.04 14.55 6.05
N VAL A 61 -4.23 14.03 5.12
CA VAL A 61 -4.05 14.62 3.79
C VAL A 61 -4.98 13.90 2.82
N VAL A 62 -5.86 14.66 2.18
CA VAL A 62 -6.91 14.13 1.30
C VAL A 62 -6.64 14.54 -0.14
N TYR A 63 -6.53 13.55 -1.03
CA TYR A 63 -6.50 13.76 -2.47
C TYR A 63 -7.89 13.49 -3.03
N ASN A 64 -8.60 14.55 -3.41
CA ASN A 64 -9.99 14.50 -3.90
C ASN A 64 -10.09 14.17 -5.41
N GLN A 65 -9.00 14.34 -6.15
CA GLN A 65 -8.94 14.16 -7.61
C GLN A 65 -7.95 13.05 -7.98
N MET A 66 -8.18 11.84 -7.47
CA MET A 66 -7.46 10.65 -7.94
C MET A 66 -8.28 9.89 -8.97
N VAL A 67 -7.62 9.50 -10.05
CA VAL A 67 -8.18 8.67 -11.12
C VAL A 67 -7.16 7.59 -11.50
N TYR A 68 -7.65 6.40 -11.82
CA TYR A 68 -6.81 5.37 -12.42
C TYR A 68 -6.45 5.77 -13.84
N ASN A 69 -5.15 5.79 -14.16
CA ASN A 69 -4.66 6.20 -15.48
C ASN A 69 -4.64 5.04 -16.49
N PHE A 70 -5.65 4.16 -16.43
CA PHE A 70 -5.81 3.03 -17.34
C PHE A 70 -7.31 2.71 -17.54
N PRO A 71 -7.69 2.21 -18.73
CA PRO A 71 -9.09 1.89 -19.03
C PRO A 71 -9.56 0.63 -18.30
N SER A 72 -10.88 0.46 -18.20
CA SER A 72 -11.54 -0.77 -17.71
C SER A 72 -11.00 -1.25 -16.37
N THR A 73 -11.13 -0.40 -15.34
CA THR A 73 -10.66 -0.71 -14.00
C THR A 73 -11.39 -1.92 -13.42
N ASP A 74 -10.63 -2.99 -13.20
CA ASP A 74 -11.05 -4.17 -12.46
C ASP A 74 -10.45 -4.17 -11.04
N LYS A 75 -11.10 -4.85 -10.09
CA LYS A 75 -10.67 -4.95 -8.69
C LYS A 75 -9.21 -5.40 -8.56
N ALA A 76 -8.80 -6.44 -9.27
CA ALA A 76 -7.42 -6.95 -9.19
C ALA A 76 -6.42 -5.97 -9.81
N SER A 77 -6.77 -5.35 -10.94
CA SER A 77 -5.92 -4.35 -11.60
C SER A 77 -5.72 -3.10 -10.74
N ALA A 78 -6.77 -2.64 -10.05
CA ALA A 78 -6.76 -1.50 -9.16
C ALA A 78 -5.88 -1.73 -7.93
N ILE A 79 -6.04 -2.87 -7.25
CA ILE A 79 -5.23 -3.23 -6.08
C ILE A 79 -3.76 -3.37 -6.50
N ALA A 80 -3.48 -4.07 -7.61
CA ALA A 80 -2.12 -4.20 -8.11
C ALA A 80 -1.50 -2.83 -8.40
N THR A 81 -2.24 -1.90 -9.01
CA THR A 81 -1.76 -0.53 -9.25
C THR A 81 -1.42 0.20 -7.95
N ILE A 82 -2.30 0.15 -6.94
CA ILE A 82 -2.09 0.84 -5.65
C ILE A 82 -0.80 0.38 -4.98
N TYR A 83 -0.56 -0.94 -4.95
CA TYR A 83 0.56 -1.50 -4.19
C TYR A 83 1.87 -1.60 -4.99
N THR A 84 1.84 -1.52 -6.32
CA THR A 84 3.05 -1.53 -7.17
C THR A 84 3.46 -0.15 -7.66
N GLY A 85 2.55 0.83 -7.64
CA GLY A 85 2.81 2.18 -8.15
C GLY A 85 2.93 2.26 -9.68
N THR A 86 2.55 1.21 -10.41
CA THR A 86 2.58 1.19 -11.88
C THR A 86 1.25 0.73 -12.46
N VAL A 87 1.11 0.72 -13.79
CA VAL A 87 -0.14 0.39 -14.50
C VAL A 87 -0.18 -1.07 -14.99
N PRO A 88 -1.36 -1.61 -15.38
CA PRO A 88 -1.51 -3.01 -15.84
C PRO A 88 -0.54 -3.45 -16.92
N PHE A 89 -0.12 -2.53 -17.79
CA PHE A 89 0.91 -2.78 -18.80
C PHE A 89 2.23 -3.31 -18.19
N TYR A 90 2.66 -2.74 -17.07
CA TYR A 90 3.92 -3.09 -16.40
C TYR A 90 3.72 -4.20 -15.36
N HIS A 91 2.75 -4.08 -14.46
CA HIS A 91 2.56 -5.09 -13.41
C HIS A 91 1.90 -6.39 -13.91
N GLY A 92 1.27 -6.36 -15.08
CA GLY A 92 0.76 -7.55 -15.79
C GLY A 92 -0.64 -8.03 -15.37
N ILE A 93 -1.32 -7.33 -14.46
CA ILE A 93 -2.65 -7.71 -13.95
C ILE A 93 -3.70 -6.82 -14.61
N VAL A 94 -4.44 -7.38 -15.56
CA VAL A 94 -5.48 -6.64 -16.31
C VAL A 94 -6.87 -6.84 -15.71
N ASN A 95 -7.18 -8.07 -15.28
CA ASN A 95 -8.48 -8.45 -14.70
C ASN A 95 -8.27 -9.51 -13.60
N ASP A 96 -9.26 -9.68 -12.72
CA ASP A 96 -9.31 -10.72 -11.70
C ASP A 96 -9.43 -12.12 -12.31
N ARG A 97 -10.07 -12.20 -13.48
CA ARG A 97 -10.27 -13.44 -14.23
C ARG A 97 -9.72 -13.34 -15.65
N LYS A 98 -9.28 -14.48 -16.18
CA LYS A 98 -8.77 -14.64 -17.53
C LYS A 98 -9.34 -15.91 -18.15
N VAL A 99 -9.45 -15.92 -19.47
CA VAL A 99 -9.80 -17.14 -20.22
C VAL A 99 -8.56 -18.02 -20.32
N SER A 100 -8.67 -19.25 -19.85
CA SER A 100 -7.69 -20.31 -20.02
C SER A 100 -7.68 -20.77 -21.48
N GLY A 101 -6.49 -20.86 -22.08
CA GLY A 101 -6.36 -21.19 -23.51
C GLY A 101 -6.68 -22.65 -23.84
N ASP A 102 -6.61 -23.55 -22.86
CA ASP A 102 -6.74 -24.99 -23.09
C ASP A 102 -8.20 -25.45 -23.22
N ASP A 103 -9.09 -24.84 -22.43
CA ASP A 103 -10.49 -25.25 -22.27
C ASP A 103 -11.47 -24.08 -22.44
N PHE A 104 -10.97 -22.88 -22.77
CA PHE A 104 -11.74 -21.63 -22.83
C PHE A 104 -12.53 -21.33 -21.55
N SER A 105 -12.14 -21.94 -20.42
CA SER A 105 -12.79 -21.69 -19.14
C SER A 105 -12.28 -20.39 -18.54
N GLU A 106 -13.16 -19.68 -17.83
CA GLU A 106 -12.78 -18.48 -17.12
C GLU A 106 -12.21 -18.85 -15.75
N VAL A 107 -10.93 -18.56 -15.53
CA VAL A 107 -10.18 -18.88 -14.31
C VAL A 107 -9.65 -17.61 -13.65
N SER A 108 -9.31 -17.66 -12.36
CA SER A 108 -8.62 -16.54 -11.70
C SER A 108 -7.30 -16.24 -12.42
N SER A 109 -6.99 -14.96 -12.59
CA SER A 109 -5.71 -14.51 -13.11
C SER A 109 -4.52 -15.01 -12.27
N PHE A 110 -4.75 -15.18 -10.96
CA PHE A 110 -3.80 -15.66 -9.95
C PHE A 110 -3.79 -17.17 -9.79
N SER A 111 -4.52 -17.94 -10.62
CA SER A 111 -4.54 -19.39 -10.52
C SER A 111 -3.16 -20.00 -10.72
N ASP A 112 -2.74 -20.84 -9.77
CA ASP A 112 -1.47 -21.55 -9.77
C ASP A 112 -1.63 -22.94 -9.15
N SER A 113 -1.60 -23.97 -10.00
CA SER A 113 -1.81 -25.36 -9.57
C SER A 113 -0.74 -25.90 -8.63
N LYS A 114 0.42 -25.22 -8.52
CA LYS A 114 1.54 -25.63 -7.65
C LYS A 114 1.33 -25.24 -6.20
N TYR A 115 0.47 -24.26 -5.92
CA TYR A 115 0.25 -23.75 -4.56
C TYR A 115 -1.18 -24.06 -4.11
N MET A 116 -1.29 -24.84 -3.04
CA MET A 116 -2.56 -25.15 -2.40
C MET A 116 -2.83 -24.12 -1.30
N GLY A 117 -4.01 -23.52 -1.30
CA GLY A 117 -4.40 -22.58 -0.25
C GLY A 117 -4.59 -23.27 1.10
N ASN A 118 -4.37 -22.51 2.17
CA ASN A 118 -4.57 -22.99 3.53
C ASN A 118 -6.06 -22.98 3.87
N PHE A 119 -6.62 -24.13 4.25
CA PHE A 119 -8.04 -24.27 4.60
C PHE A 119 -9.02 -23.83 3.49
N THR A 120 -8.58 -23.88 2.23
CA THR A 120 -9.40 -23.55 1.05
C THR A 120 -9.12 -24.51 -0.10
N SER A 121 -10.08 -24.68 -1.01
CA SER A 121 -9.87 -25.41 -2.28
C SER A 121 -9.18 -24.56 -3.34
N GLU A 122 -9.03 -23.26 -3.09
CA GLU A 122 -8.39 -22.34 -4.00
C GLU A 122 -6.89 -22.61 -4.14
N LYS A 123 -6.40 -22.43 -5.36
CA LYS A 123 -5.00 -22.61 -5.74
C LYS A 123 -4.51 -21.33 -6.41
N LEU A 124 -4.03 -20.40 -5.59
CA LEU A 124 -3.68 -19.04 -6.01
C LEU A 124 -2.24 -18.71 -5.61
N SER A 125 -1.56 -17.90 -6.43
CA SER A 125 -0.23 -17.36 -6.12
C SER A 125 -0.04 -15.96 -6.72
N PRO A 126 0.90 -15.15 -6.18
CA PRO A 126 1.23 -13.84 -6.75
C PRO A 126 2.09 -13.94 -8.03
N LEU A 127 2.36 -15.15 -8.56
CA LEU A 127 3.22 -15.39 -9.71
C LEU A 127 2.94 -14.50 -10.94
N PRO A 128 1.69 -14.15 -11.29
CA PRO A 128 1.43 -13.29 -12.46
C PRO A 128 1.87 -11.83 -12.27
N LEU A 129 2.13 -11.38 -11.03
CA LEU A 129 2.56 -10.01 -10.75
C LEU A 129 4.03 -9.85 -11.17
N LYS A 130 4.29 -8.98 -12.15
CA LYS A 130 5.61 -8.85 -12.81
C LYS A 130 6.59 -7.89 -12.12
N VAL A 131 6.13 -7.17 -11.11
CA VAL A 131 6.88 -6.11 -10.43
C VAL A 131 6.73 -6.25 -8.93
N SER A 132 7.67 -5.69 -8.18
CA SER A 132 7.60 -5.65 -6.72
C SER A 132 6.50 -4.70 -6.24
N THR A 133 5.93 -5.04 -5.09
CA THR A 133 5.04 -4.17 -4.33
C THR A 133 5.84 -3.30 -3.36
N ILE A 134 5.22 -2.24 -2.84
CA ILE A 134 5.78 -1.44 -1.74
C ILE A 134 6.12 -2.31 -0.52
N THR A 135 5.37 -3.40 -0.30
CA THR A 135 5.62 -4.35 0.78
C THR A 135 6.81 -5.26 0.51
N ASP A 136 7.06 -5.64 -0.74
CA ASP A 136 8.27 -6.38 -1.13
C ASP A 136 9.51 -5.50 -0.94
N GLU A 137 9.45 -4.25 -1.40
CA GLU A 137 10.51 -3.26 -1.22
C GLU A 137 10.78 -2.97 0.26
N LEU A 138 9.74 -2.92 1.09
CA LEU A 138 9.88 -2.79 2.55
C LEU A 138 10.61 -4.01 3.15
N LYS A 139 10.29 -5.22 2.71
CA LYS A 139 10.96 -6.45 3.18
C LYS A 139 12.42 -6.48 2.74
N ILE A 140 12.72 -6.05 1.51
CA ILE A 140 14.10 -5.94 0.99
C ILE A 140 14.88 -4.88 1.77
N ALA A 141 14.35 -3.65 1.88
CA ALA A 141 14.99 -2.54 2.58
C ALA A 141 15.24 -2.82 4.07
N SER A 142 14.39 -3.65 4.69
CA SER A 142 14.55 -4.06 6.09
C SER A 142 15.42 -5.30 6.28
N ASN A 143 16.05 -5.84 5.23
CA ASN A 143 16.78 -7.12 5.26
C ASN A 143 15.93 -8.25 5.86
N GLY A 144 14.66 -8.32 5.48
CA GLY A 144 13.72 -9.34 5.93
C GLY A 144 13.14 -9.11 7.34
N LYS A 145 13.52 -8.05 8.05
CA LYS A 145 13.07 -7.79 9.44
C LYS A 145 11.65 -7.25 9.54
N SER A 146 11.12 -6.59 8.50
CA SER A 146 9.75 -6.09 8.53
C SER A 146 8.75 -7.22 8.36
N ASP A 147 7.68 -7.24 9.14
CA ASP A 147 6.58 -8.16 8.92
C ASP A 147 5.53 -7.55 7.99
N VAL A 148 4.98 -8.38 7.10
CA VAL A 148 3.98 -7.98 6.10
C VAL A 148 2.82 -8.96 6.18
N PHE A 149 1.62 -8.42 6.37
CA PHE A 149 0.38 -9.19 6.41
C PHE A 149 -0.67 -8.52 5.53
N ALA A 150 -1.46 -9.33 4.83
CA ALA A 150 -2.58 -8.88 4.02
C ALA A 150 -3.82 -9.72 4.37
N PHE A 151 -4.96 -9.05 4.48
CA PHE A 151 -6.24 -9.67 4.79
C PHE A 151 -7.28 -9.15 3.80
N SER A 152 -8.03 -10.07 3.20
CA SER A 152 -9.23 -9.76 2.42
C SER A 152 -10.35 -10.66 2.95
N PRO A 153 -11.55 -10.11 3.20
CA PRO A 153 -12.76 -10.91 3.38
C PRO A 153 -13.20 -11.57 2.06
#